data_AF-A0A2U9IN98-F1
#
_entry.id   AF-A0A2U9IN98-F1
#
_cell.length_a   1.000
_cell.length_b   1.000
_cell.length_c   1.000
_cell.angle_alpha   90.00
_cell.angle_beta   90.00
_cell.angle_gamma   90.00
#
_symmetry.space_group_name_H-M   'P 1'
#
loop_
_entity.id
_entity.type
_entity.pdbx_description
1 polymer ?
#
loop_
_entity_poly.entity_id
_entity_poly.type
_entity_poly.pdbx_seq_one_letter_code
_entity_poly.pdbx_strand_id
1 'polypeptide(L)'
;MNSKFLLLLFIFMIILIITSSVSYLYLSGYFYSVRINGENIIIKSSNIELIKKIEVSYVNSTIIAHGNELITFNITIINNNTLLSVKLTKITVSSPFILTSESLLPILISPNSSTSIIISIKTPEYSYSSVLTILLYIENIKNI
;
A
#
# COMPACT_ATOMS: atom_id res chain seq x y z
N MET A 1 -41.87 24.19 -29.69
CA MET A 1 -40.85 24.33 -28.62
C MET A 1 -40.00 25.54 -28.95
N ASN A 2 -39.74 26.42 -27.98
CA ASN A 2 -39.03 27.69 -28.22
C ASN A 2 -37.52 27.41 -28.41
N SER A 3 -36.91 27.89 -29.49
CA SER A 3 -35.48 27.67 -29.79
C SER A 3 -34.57 28.10 -28.62
N LYS A 4 -34.95 29.19 -27.93
CA LYS A 4 -34.25 29.67 -26.72
C LYS A 4 -34.31 28.68 -25.55
N PHE A 5 -35.42 27.97 -25.40
CA PHE A 5 -35.59 26.95 -24.36
C PHE A 5 -34.72 25.71 -24.64
N LEU A 6 -34.63 25.30 -25.90
CA LEU A 6 -33.81 24.17 -26.32
C LEU A 6 -32.30 24.47 -26.16
N LEU A 7 -31.89 25.70 -26.47
CA LEU A 7 -30.53 26.19 -26.21
C LEU A 7 -30.20 26.22 -24.71
N LEU A 8 -31.12 26.71 -23.87
CA LEU A 8 -30.94 26.76 -22.42
C LEU A 8 -30.78 25.35 -21.82
N LEU A 9 -31.62 24.41 -22.25
CA LEU A 9 -31.53 23.00 -21.83
C LEU A 9 -30.18 22.39 -22.23
N PHE A 10 -29.70 22.66 -23.44
CA PHE A 10 -28.42 22.17 -23.91
C PHE A 10 -27.25 22.71 -23.07
N ILE A 11 -27.25 24.01 -22.77
CA ILE A 11 -26.25 24.63 -21.89
C ILE A 11 -26.29 24.01 -20.50
N PHE A 12 -27.48 23.80 -19.94
CA PHE A 12 -27.64 23.17 -18.62
C PHE A 12 -27.06 21.75 -18.60
N MET A 13 -27.33 20.94 -19.63
CA MET A 13 -26.78 19.59 -19.75
C MET A 13 -25.26 19.59 -19.84
N ILE A 14 -24.67 20.51 -20.60
CA ILE A 14 -23.20 20.67 -20.69
C ILE A 14 -22.61 20.98 -19.32
N ILE A 15 -23.18 21.96 -18.61
CA ILE A 15 -22.69 22.35 -17.27
C ILE A 15 -22.73 21.14 -16.33
N LEU A 16 -23.84 20.39 -16.33
CA LEU A 16 -24.01 19.23 -15.45
C LEU A 16 -22.99 18.12 -15.75
N ILE A 17 -22.71 17.87 -17.03
CA ILE A 17 -21.69 16.89 -17.45
C ILE A 17 -20.29 17.35 -16.98
N ILE A 18 -19.95 18.62 -17.17
CA ILE A 18 -18.65 19.17 -16.77
C ILE A 18 -18.49 19.10 -15.24
N THR A 19 -19.47 19.58 -14.47
CA THR A 19 -19.38 19.56 -13.00
C THR A 19 -19.30 18.15 -12.45
N SER A 20 -20.05 17.21 -13.02
CA SER A 20 -20.01 15.80 -12.61
C SER A 20 -18.64 15.17 -12.91
N SER A 21 -18.08 15.45 -14.08
CA SER A 21 -16.76 14.95 -14.48
C SER A 21 -15.65 15.51 -13.59
N VAL A 22 -15.66 16.82 -13.33
CA VAL A 22 -14.68 17.47 -12.44
C VAL A 22 -14.80 16.92 -11.01
N SER A 23 -16.03 16.76 -10.51
CA SER A 23 -16.28 16.19 -9.18
C SER A 23 -15.77 14.75 -9.08
N TYR A 24 -16.00 13.93 -10.12
CA TYR A 24 -15.50 12.56 -10.18
C TYR A 24 -13.95 12.52 -10.16
N LEU A 25 -13.29 13.36 -10.96
CA LEU A 25 -11.82 13.43 -10.99
C LEU A 25 -11.26 13.88 -9.63
N TYR A 26 -11.95 14.80 -8.95
CA TYR A 26 -11.57 15.26 -7.62
C TYR A 26 -11.69 14.16 -6.57
N LEU A 27 -12.83 13.49 -6.49
CA LEU A 27 -13.06 12.40 -5.54
C LEU A 27 -12.18 11.17 -5.83
N SER A 28 -11.80 10.96 -7.08
CA SER A 28 -10.88 9.90 -7.49
C SER A 28 -9.40 10.26 -7.26
N GLY A 29 -9.10 11.47 -6.77
CA GLY A 29 -7.75 11.88 -6.38
C GLY A 29 -6.81 12.29 -7.53
N TYR A 30 -7.31 12.47 -8.75
CA TYR A 30 -6.50 12.80 -9.94
C TYR A 30 -5.77 14.15 -9.84
N PHE A 31 -6.27 15.08 -9.02
CA PHE A 31 -5.61 16.38 -8.79
C PHE A 31 -4.45 16.30 -7.78
N TYR A 32 -4.27 15.16 -7.12
CA TYR A 32 -3.18 14.94 -6.18
C TYR A 32 -2.10 14.07 -6.81
N SER A 33 -0.84 14.40 -6.53
CA SER A 33 0.31 13.59 -6.95
C SER A 33 0.99 13.01 -5.73
N VAL A 34 1.12 11.70 -5.71
CA VAL A 34 1.78 10.93 -4.65
C VAL A 34 3.04 10.31 -5.23
N ARG A 35 4.18 10.70 -4.69
CA ARG A 35 5.50 10.19 -5.06
C ARG A 35 6.11 9.42 -3.88
N ILE A 36 6.26 8.12 -4.03
CA ILE A 36 6.96 7.25 -3.08
C ILE A 36 8.41 7.17 -3.52
N ASN A 37 9.32 7.79 -2.76
CA ASN A 37 10.75 7.84 -3.06
C ASN A 37 11.48 6.61 -2.50
N GLY A 38 11.02 5.42 -2.88
CA GLY A 38 11.45 4.15 -2.31
C GLY A 38 10.67 3.75 -1.07
N GLU A 39 10.83 2.49 -0.72
CA GLU A 39 10.18 1.83 0.41
C GLU A 39 11.22 1.54 1.51
N ASN A 40 10.81 1.61 2.77
CA ASN A 40 11.63 1.21 3.90
C ASN A 40 10.90 0.13 4.68
N ILE A 41 11.41 -1.10 4.65
CA ILE A 41 10.82 -2.22 5.38
C ILE A 41 11.54 -2.39 6.71
N ILE A 42 10.78 -2.28 7.80
CA ILE A 42 11.29 -2.38 9.17
C ILE A 42 10.69 -3.63 9.82
N ILE A 43 11.57 -4.52 10.28
CA ILE A 43 11.16 -5.70 11.05
C ILE A 43 11.06 -5.32 12.53
N LYS A 44 9.91 -5.58 13.13
CA LYS A 44 9.63 -5.42 14.54
C LYS A 44 9.53 -6.78 15.20
N SER A 45 10.42 -7.07 16.13
CA SER A 45 10.36 -8.25 16.97
C SER A 45 10.80 -7.91 18.39
N SER A 46 10.28 -8.65 19.38
CA SER A 46 10.77 -8.60 20.76
C SER A 46 12.14 -9.26 20.91
N ASN A 47 12.58 -10.07 19.93
CA ASN A 47 13.89 -10.70 19.91
C ASN A 47 14.80 -10.05 18.86
N ILE A 48 15.81 -9.31 19.32
CA ILE A 48 16.79 -8.63 18.45
C ILE A 48 17.62 -9.60 17.59
N GLU A 49 17.92 -10.80 18.07
CA GLU A 49 18.68 -11.79 17.30
C GLU A 49 17.88 -12.32 16.10
N LEU A 50 16.55 -12.35 16.24
CA LEU A 50 15.66 -12.75 15.15
C LEU A 50 15.68 -11.74 14.01
N ILE A 51 15.70 -10.45 14.34
CA ILE A 51 15.74 -9.37 13.34
C ILE A 51 16.96 -9.53 12.42
N LYS A 52 18.11 -9.93 12.98
CA LYS A 52 19.36 -10.14 12.21
C LYS A 52 19.31 -11.35 11.27
N LYS A 53 18.38 -12.28 11.49
CA LYS A 53 18.24 -13.52 10.72
C LYS A 53 17.08 -13.49 9.72
N ILE A 54 16.34 -12.38 9.66
CA ILE A 54 15.29 -12.19 8.67
C ILE A 54 15.78 -11.16 7.66
N GLU A 55 15.79 -11.55 6.40
CA GLU A 55 16.06 -10.66 5.28
C GLU A 55 14.74 -10.40 4.53
N VAL A 56 14.59 -9.20 3.99
CA VAL A 56 13.44 -8.84 3.19
C VAL A 56 13.91 -8.27 1.87
N SER A 57 13.40 -8.81 0.77
CA SER A 57 13.62 -8.30 -0.57
C SER A 57 12.33 -7.76 -1.17
N TYR A 58 12.48 -6.63 -1.85
CA TYR A 58 11.42 -5.93 -2.57
C TYR A 58 12.04 -5.17 -3.74
N VAL A 59 11.21 -4.75 -4.70
CA VAL A 59 11.66 -3.90 -5.81
C VAL A 59 11.72 -2.48 -5.31
N ASN A 60 12.94 -1.98 -5.01
CA ASN A 60 13.13 -0.57 -4.66
C ASN A 60 12.84 0.27 -5.91
N SER A 61 11.71 0.98 -5.89
CA SER A 61 11.30 1.79 -7.04
C SER A 61 10.75 3.13 -6.59
N THR A 62 10.99 4.16 -7.39
CA THR A 62 10.22 5.40 -7.25
C THR A 62 8.86 5.16 -7.90
N ILE A 63 7.80 5.22 -7.09
CA ILE A 63 6.43 5.06 -7.58
C ILE A 63 5.78 6.44 -7.65
N ILE A 64 5.17 6.75 -8.79
CA ILE A 64 4.37 7.95 -9.00
C ILE A 64 2.94 7.48 -9.24
N ALA A 65 2.03 7.95 -8.39
CA ALA A 65 0.62 7.60 -8.39
C ALA A 65 -0.23 8.87 -8.18
N HIS A 66 -1.51 8.78 -8.49
CA HIS A 66 -2.50 9.75 -8.08
C HIS A 66 -2.87 9.55 -6.60
N GLY A 67 -3.56 10.54 -6.01
CA GLY A 67 -4.20 10.32 -4.72
C GLY A 67 -5.29 9.27 -4.84
N ASN A 68 -5.64 8.61 -3.71
CA ASN A 68 -6.69 7.59 -3.65
C ASN A 68 -6.42 6.30 -4.46
N GLU A 69 -5.25 6.17 -5.07
CA GLU A 69 -4.84 5.05 -5.91
C GLU A 69 -4.43 3.84 -5.07
N LEU A 70 -4.72 2.63 -5.56
CA LEU A 70 -4.30 1.38 -4.93
C LEU A 70 -2.96 0.92 -5.50
N ILE A 71 -2.01 0.65 -4.62
CA ILE A 71 -0.67 0.15 -5.00
C ILE A 71 -0.47 -1.20 -4.31
N THR A 72 -0.09 -2.21 -5.09
CA THR A 72 0.18 -3.56 -4.59
C THR A 72 1.68 -3.82 -4.56
N PHE A 73 2.17 -4.32 -3.43
CA PHE A 73 3.56 -4.73 -3.24
C PHE A 73 3.63 -6.24 -3.06
N ASN A 74 4.61 -6.86 -3.72
CA ASN A 74 5.03 -8.23 -3.45
C ASN A 74 6.36 -8.18 -2.69
N ILE A 75 6.34 -8.65 -1.45
CA ILE A 75 7.47 -8.60 -0.52
C ILE A 75 7.90 -10.02 -0.24
N THR A 76 9.18 -10.34 -0.45
CA THR A 76 9.71 -11.66 -0.12
C THR A 76 10.46 -11.59 1.20
N ILE A 77 10.06 -12.43 2.14
CA ILE A 77 10.66 -12.57 3.46
C ILE A 77 11.47 -13.85 3.46
N ILE A 78 12.74 -13.75 3.85
CA ILE A 78 13.69 -14.86 3.90
C ILE A 78 14.07 -15.10 5.36
N ASN A 79 13.83 -16.32 5.84
CA ASN A 79 14.25 -16.75 7.16
C ASN A 79 15.60 -17.47 7.08
N ASN A 80 16.68 -16.74 7.37
CA ASN A 80 18.04 -17.27 7.45
C ASN A 80 18.32 -17.97 8.80
N ASN A 81 17.31 -18.17 9.65
CA ASN A 81 17.45 -19.00 10.83
C ASN A 81 17.44 -20.48 10.45
N THR A 82 18.46 -21.21 10.88
CA THR A 82 18.63 -22.64 10.57
C THR A 82 17.79 -23.56 11.44
N LEU A 83 17.30 -23.09 12.59
CA LEU A 83 16.69 -23.93 13.62
C LEU A 83 15.26 -23.54 13.98
N LEU A 84 14.90 -22.25 13.90
CA LEU A 84 13.61 -21.75 14.37
C LEU A 84 12.74 -21.27 13.21
N SER A 85 11.50 -21.74 13.23
CA SER A 85 10.43 -21.17 12.42
C SER A 85 10.01 -19.83 12.99
N VAL A 86 9.59 -18.97 12.10
CA VAL A 86 9.27 -17.58 12.40
C VAL A 86 7.85 -17.29 11.93
N LYS A 87 7.10 -16.52 12.72
CA LYS A 87 5.70 -16.19 12.47
C LYS A 87 5.54 -14.72 12.18
N LEU A 88 5.10 -14.37 10.98
CA LEU A 88 4.63 -13.02 10.67
C LEU A 88 3.20 -12.87 11.22
N THR A 89 3.01 -11.97 12.18
CA THR A 89 1.75 -11.83 12.92
C THR A 89 0.95 -10.61 12.53
N LYS A 90 1.62 -9.54 12.07
CA LYS A 90 0.97 -8.28 11.69
C LYS A 90 1.80 -7.53 10.66
N ILE A 91 1.13 -6.83 9.76
CA ILE A 91 1.75 -5.84 8.87
C ILE A 91 1.08 -4.48 9.12
N THR A 92 1.87 -3.41 9.11
CA THR A 92 1.34 -2.05 9.13
C THR A 92 2.13 -1.15 8.19
N VAL A 93 1.53 -0.06 7.75
CA VAL A 93 2.17 0.93 6.89
C VAL A 93 2.17 2.30 7.58
N SER A 94 3.16 3.13 7.29
CA SER A 94 3.22 4.49 7.83
C SER A 94 2.10 5.36 7.30
N SER A 95 1.58 6.23 8.16
CA SER A 95 0.78 7.39 7.72
C SER A 95 1.55 8.18 6.65
N PRO A 96 0.88 8.67 5.60
CA PRO A 96 -0.58 8.74 5.43
C PRO A 96 -1.17 7.62 4.56
N PHE A 97 -0.42 6.54 4.34
CA PHE A 97 -0.92 5.41 3.58
C PHE A 97 -1.86 4.56 4.42
N ILE A 98 -2.83 3.92 3.77
CA ILE A 98 -3.77 3.01 4.40
C ILE A 98 -3.52 1.61 3.85
N LEU A 99 -3.28 0.63 4.73
CA LEU A 99 -3.24 -0.77 4.33
C LEU A 99 -4.67 -1.24 4.02
N THR A 100 -4.93 -1.61 2.77
CA THR A 100 -6.27 -2.03 2.31
C THR A 100 -6.42 -3.54 2.24
N SER A 101 -5.34 -4.26 1.98
CA SER A 101 -5.32 -5.71 2.02
C SER A 101 -3.92 -6.24 2.33
N GLU A 102 -3.88 -7.46 2.87
CA GLU A 102 -2.67 -8.21 3.14
C GLU A 102 -2.93 -9.71 2.94
N SER A 103 -1.84 -10.46 2.75
CA SER A 103 -1.90 -11.93 2.76
C SER A 103 -2.40 -12.44 4.11
N LEU A 104 -3.09 -13.58 4.11
CA LEU A 104 -3.69 -14.16 5.31
C LEU A 104 -2.65 -14.38 6.41
N LEU A 105 -2.75 -13.59 7.48
CA LEU A 105 -1.92 -13.71 8.68
C LEU A 105 -2.62 -14.62 9.71
N PRO A 106 -1.86 -15.33 10.55
CA PRO A 106 -0.40 -15.33 10.58
C PRO A 106 0.24 -16.27 9.55
N ILE A 107 1.45 -15.92 9.09
CA ILE A 107 2.23 -16.73 8.14
C ILE A 107 3.42 -17.36 8.85
N LEU A 108 3.56 -18.68 8.70
CA LEU A 108 4.71 -19.43 9.18
C LEU A 108 5.79 -19.46 8.10
N ILE A 109 7.01 -19.10 8.49
CA ILE A 109 8.20 -19.14 7.64
C ILE A 109 9.16 -20.16 8.26
N SER A 110 9.29 -21.30 7.61
CA SER A 110 10.15 -22.40 8.05
C SER A 110 11.63 -21.99 8.09
N PRO A 111 12.49 -22.73 8.82
CA PRO A 111 13.93 -22.47 8.84
C PRO A 111 14.54 -22.53 7.44
N ASN A 112 15.48 -21.65 7.12
CA ASN A 112 16.14 -21.55 5.81
C ASN A 112 15.19 -21.51 4.61
N SER A 113 14.01 -20.91 4.78
CA SER A 113 13.00 -20.82 3.72
C SER A 113 12.62 -19.37 3.45
N SER A 114 12.00 -19.15 2.31
CA SER A 114 11.45 -17.85 1.92
C SER A 114 9.95 -17.96 1.69
N THR A 115 9.25 -16.85 1.89
CA THR A 115 7.83 -16.73 1.62
C THR A 115 7.55 -15.33 1.09
N SER A 116 6.74 -15.27 0.04
CA SER A 116 6.28 -14.00 -0.52
C SER A 116 4.92 -13.64 0.08
N ILE A 117 4.76 -12.36 0.42
CA ILE A 117 3.51 -11.77 0.87
C ILE A 117 3.10 -10.66 -0.08
N ILE A 118 1.81 -10.54 -0.29
CA ILE A 118 1.21 -9.46 -1.07
C ILE A 118 0.48 -8.53 -0.11
N ILE A 119 0.75 -7.23 -0.22
CA ILE A 119 0.00 -6.18 0.46
C ILE A 119 -0.50 -5.17 -0.56
N SER A 120 -1.67 -4.58 -0.30
CA SER A 120 -2.15 -3.43 -1.06
C SER A 120 -2.34 -2.25 -0.12
N ILE A 121 -1.90 -1.09 -0.57
CA ILE A 121 -2.11 0.18 0.13
C ILE A 121 -2.94 1.12 -0.72
N LYS A 122 -3.53 2.11 -0.06
CA LYS A 122 -4.16 3.26 -0.68
C LYS A 122 -3.31 4.49 -0.46
N THR A 123 -3.07 5.26 -1.52
CA THR A 123 -2.38 6.55 -1.45
C THR A 123 -3.27 7.62 -0.79
N PRO A 124 -2.68 8.63 -0.12
CA PRO A 124 -3.45 9.69 0.53
C PRO A 124 -4.25 10.53 -0.48
N GLU A 125 -5.33 11.15 0.01
CA GLU A 125 -6.16 12.10 -0.76
C GLU A 125 -5.57 13.52 -0.73
N TYR A 126 -4.25 13.63 -0.81
CA TYR A 126 -3.51 14.88 -0.91
C TYR A 126 -2.11 14.62 -1.48
N SER A 127 -1.47 15.66 -2.02
CA SER A 127 -0.13 15.52 -2.60
C SER A 127 0.91 15.14 -1.54
N TYR A 128 1.67 14.09 -1.80
CA TYR A 128 2.63 13.53 -0.84
C TYR A 128 3.94 13.19 -1.55
N SER A 129 5.08 13.48 -0.92
CA SER A 129 6.38 13.04 -1.41
C SER A 129 7.29 12.65 -0.25
N SER A 130 7.48 11.36 -0.05
CA SER A 130 8.42 10.80 0.93
C SER A 130 8.54 9.28 0.74
N VAL A 131 9.27 8.63 1.62
CA VAL A 131 9.42 7.17 1.69
C VAL A 131 8.13 6.55 2.28
N LEU A 132 7.76 5.37 1.78
CA LEU A 132 6.75 4.50 2.39
C LEU A 132 7.44 3.60 3.42
N THR A 133 7.01 3.59 4.68
CA THR A 133 7.53 2.63 5.66
C THR A 133 6.54 1.49 5.87
N ILE A 134 7.01 0.25 5.71
CA ILE A 134 6.24 -0.97 5.97
C ILE A 134 6.84 -1.65 7.20
N LEU A 135 6.02 -1.93 8.21
CA LEU A 135 6.43 -2.56 9.46
C LEU A 135 5.91 -4.00 9.47
N LEU A 136 6.83 -4.95 9.59
CA LEU A 136 6.53 -6.39 9.69
C LEU A 136 6.73 -6.85 11.13
N TYR A 137 5.69 -7.35 11.79
CA TYR A 137 5.77 -7.84 13.17
C TYR A 137 5.97 -9.33 13.18
N ILE A 138 7.08 -9.76 13.78
CA ILE A 138 7.56 -11.11 13.67
C ILE A 138 7.88 -11.71 15.03
N GLU A 139 7.44 -12.95 15.26
CA GLU A 139 7.62 -13.71 16.49
C GLU A 139 8.32 -15.05 16.23
N ASN A 140 9.05 -15.55 17.22
CA ASN A 140 9.60 -16.89 17.20
C ASN A 140 8.53 -17.90 17.60
N ILE A 141 8.47 -19.03 16.90
CA ILE A 141 7.78 -20.21 17.42
C ILE A 141 8.84 -21.11 18.02
N LYS A 142 8.79 -21.28 19.35
CA LYS A 142 9.43 -22.44 19.96
C LYS A 142 8.58 -23.64 19.57
N ASN A 143 9.14 -24.54 18.77
CA ASN A 143 8.58 -25.89 18.69
C ASN A 143 8.68 -26.47 20.11
N ILE A 144 7.52 -26.68 20.73
CA ILE A 144 7.40 -27.46 21.97
C ILE A 144 7.46 -28.93 21.57
#